data_AF-A0AAV8DTK1-F1
#
_entry.id   AF-A0AAV8DTK1-F1
#
_cell.length_a   1.000
_cell.length_b   1.000
_cell.length_c   1.000
_cell.angle_alpha   90.00
_cell.angle_beta   90.00
_cell.angle_gamma   90.00
#
_symmetry.space_group_name_H-M   'P 1'
#
loop_
_entity.id
_entity.type
_entity.pdbx_description
1 polymer ?
#
loop_
_entity_poly.entity_id
_entity_poly.type
_entity_poly.pdbx_seq_one_letter_code
_entity_poly.pdbx_strand_id
1 'polypeptide(L)'
;MVQQVSQNDMHKKVAHLFDFEHNQWRMEELQKMFSNQQIDDIITEVVKPSSLVPVKDRLIWKHTNSGVYTVKEGYSKLVEMNTIVGNVSGNLWARVWGWKSVIPKVRIFMWRLLSKALPVAQNMHTRINRFPPNCQRCHEKNEYEVHCFFFCQGSRAVWFGSHLGFQTQHLSLNIQVAVMQICANLDEEQLRVFCYTMWELWKERNEVVFQKKTFQPRAVLERVKGWLRPFGDTPQIMTQGRQMRREERYEVDREGWHILVDGSWDTNHAAGTAHLIYKGGLLVAIGLQSHNLQDSFLVETVALKLAIKHFIEITEVQGAQNVQLFTDCANLVSAIEENEIHNLPSWRASREMVTITADLQELGGGARVFHMNRRGVQGAHNLANHARTVPISYKGVPDLNLWPHLQHSLVLDEHFFQQVQEAPP
;
A
#
# COMPACT_ATOMS: atom_id res chain seq x y z
N MET A 1 -47.75 16.47 -13.61
CA MET A 1 -47.62 16.99 -14.98
C MET A 1 -46.44 17.95 -15.00
N VAL A 2 -45.35 17.58 -15.66
CA VAL A 2 -44.20 18.47 -15.86
C VAL A 2 -44.61 19.46 -16.96
N GLN A 3 -44.79 20.73 -16.62
CA GLN A 3 -44.99 21.77 -17.63
C GLN A 3 -43.74 21.82 -18.52
N GLN A 4 -43.94 21.63 -19.83
CA GLN A 4 -42.87 21.80 -20.81
C GLN A 4 -42.45 23.26 -20.81
N VAL A 5 -41.20 23.51 -20.40
CA VAL A 5 -40.56 24.82 -20.50
C VAL A 5 -40.47 25.20 -21.98
N SER A 6 -41.02 26.35 -22.37
CA SER A 6 -41.03 26.80 -23.76
C SER A 6 -39.60 27.11 -24.23
N GLN A 7 -39.28 26.92 -25.51
CA GLN A 7 -37.95 27.24 -26.06
C GLN A 7 -37.51 28.71 -25.83
N ASN A 8 -38.44 29.62 -25.53
CA ASN A 8 -38.15 31.02 -25.18
C ASN A 8 -37.62 31.22 -23.76
N ASP A 9 -37.83 30.27 -22.84
CA ASP A 9 -37.44 30.42 -21.43
C ASP A 9 -35.97 30.04 -21.17
N MET A 10 -35.30 29.41 -22.14
CA MET A 10 -33.91 28.93 -22.01
C MET A 10 -32.86 30.06 -22.03
N HIS A 11 -33.26 31.30 -22.33
CA HIS A 11 -32.38 32.47 -22.44
C HIS A 11 -32.68 33.57 -21.42
N LYS A 12 -33.56 33.33 -20.43
CA LYS A 12 -33.83 34.31 -19.38
C LYS A 12 -32.63 34.42 -18.43
N LYS A 13 -32.14 35.65 -18.26
CA LYS A 13 -31.04 36.03 -17.37
C LYS A 13 -31.58 36.48 -16.02
N VAL A 14 -30.70 36.62 -15.01
CA VAL A 14 -31.10 37.11 -13.68
C VAL A 14 -31.85 38.45 -13.78
N ALA A 15 -31.42 39.32 -14.70
CA ALA A 15 -32.07 40.61 -14.91
C ALA A 15 -33.52 40.56 -15.41
N HIS A 16 -33.96 39.44 -15.98
CA HIS A 16 -35.36 39.23 -16.37
C HIS A 16 -36.21 38.69 -15.21
N LEU A 17 -35.57 38.14 -14.19
CA LEU A 17 -36.20 37.50 -13.03
C LEU A 17 -36.15 38.39 -11.78
N PHE A 18 -35.30 39.42 -11.77
CA PHE A 18 -35.11 40.34 -10.67
C PHE A 18 -35.57 41.76 -11.05
N ASP A 19 -36.29 42.40 -10.14
CA ASP A 19 -36.63 43.82 -10.22
C ASP A 19 -35.58 44.62 -9.45
N PHE A 20 -34.71 45.32 -10.18
CA PHE A 20 -33.64 46.14 -9.59
C PHE A 20 -34.14 47.46 -9.00
N GLU A 21 -35.28 47.98 -9.45
CA GLU A 21 -35.85 49.22 -8.92
C GLU A 21 -36.40 48.99 -7.52
N HIS A 22 -37.10 47.87 -7.32
CA HIS A 22 -37.70 47.51 -6.04
C HIS A 22 -36.88 46.49 -5.23
N ASN A 23 -35.72 46.07 -5.74
CA ASN A 23 -34.79 45.11 -5.13
C ASN A 23 -35.45 43.79 -4.69
N GLN A 24 -36.28 43.22 -5.56
CA GLN A 24 -37.08 42.02 -5.28
C GLN A 24 -37.16 41.07 -6.48
N TRP A 25 -37.35 39.78 -6.20
CA TRP A 25 -37.58 38.78 -7.24
C TRP A 25 -38.99 38.90 -7.83
N ARG A 26 -39.10 38.76 -9.16
CA ARG A 26 -40.39 38.71 -9.86
C ARG A 26 -41.01 37.32 -9.68
N MET A 27 -41.76 37.16 -8.59
CA MET A 27 -42.31 35.87 -8.17
C MET A 27 -43.14 35.16 -9.25
N GLU A 28 -43.91 35.90 -10.03
CA GLU A 28 -44.72 35.35 -11.12
C GLU A 28 -43.87 34.70 -12.23
N GLU A 29 -42.67 35.25 -12.50
CA GLU A 29 -41.75 34.68 -13.49
C GLU A 29 -40.98 33.48 -12.90
N LEU A 30 -40.63 33.53 -11.61
CA LEU A 30 -40.00 32.40 -10.93
C LEU A 30 -40.93 31.17 -10.86
N GLN A 31 -42.22 31.39 -10.55
CA GLN A 31 -43.23 30.32 -10.48
C GLN A 31 -43.50 29.63 -11.81
N LYS A 32 -43.25 30.31 -12.94
CA LYS A 32 -43.37 29.73 -14.29
C LYS A 32 -42.19 28.83 -14.65
N MET A 33 -41.03 29.01 -14.01
CA MET A 33 -39.76 28.38 -14.42
C MET A 33 -39.21 27.37 -13.41
N PHE A 34 -39.53 27.53 -12.13
CA PHE A 34 -38.93 26.78 -11.03
C PHE A 34 -40.00 26.13 -10.16
N SER A 35 -39.68 24.97 -9.59
CA SER A 35 -40.52 24.35 -8.57
C SER A 35 -40.52 25.17 -7.27
N ASN A 36 -41.55 25.02 -6.42
CA ASN A 36 -41.63 25.74 -5.15
C ASN A 36 -40.36 25.60 -4.30
N GLN A 37 -39.76 24.40 -4.24
CA GLN A 37 -38.51 24.18 -3.53
C GLN A 37 -37.34 24.99 -4.11
N GLN A 38 -37.22 25.06 -5.44
CA GLN A 38 -36.18 25.84 -6.11
C GLN A 38 -36.39 27.35 -5.92
N ILE A 39 -37.65 27.81 -5.86
CA ILE A 39 -37.98 29.21 -5.58
C ILE A 39 -37.57 29.57 -4.15
N ASP A 40 -37.87 28.70 -3.19
CA ASP A 40 -37.45 28.89 -1.80
C ASP A 40 -35.92 28.94 -1.68
N ASP A 41 -35.20 28.06 -2.39
CA ASP A 41 -33.74 28.08 -2.46
C ASP A 41 -33.21 29.37 -3.12
N ILE A 42 -33.85 29.86 -4.18
CA ILE A 42 -33.48 31.12 -4.85
C ILE A 42 -33.66 32.32 -3.92
N ILE A 43 -34.79 32.38 -3.19
CA ILE A 43 -35.10 33.52 -2.31
C ILE A 43 -34.21 33.52 -1.06
N THR A 44 -33.92 32.33 -0.54
CA THR A 44 -33.23 32.16 0.75
C THR A 44 -31.71 32.08 0.60
N GLU A 45 -31.22 31.41 -0.45
CA GLU A 45 -29.80 31.07 -0.61
C GLU A 45 -29.06 31.92 -1.65
N VAL A 46 -29.76 32.56 -2.60
CA VAL A 46 -29.10 33.41 -3.61
C VAL A 46 -28.92 34.82 -3.05
N VAL A 47 -27.65 35.23 -2.94
CA VAL A 47 -27.27 36.60 -2.58
C VAL A 47 -28.01 37.57 -3.49
N LYS A 48 -28.89 38.41 -2.91
CA LYS A 48 -29.55 39.50 -3.65
C LYS A 48 -28.50 40.29 -4.41
N PRO A 49 -28.73 40.65 -5.69
CA PRO A 49 -27.79 41.49 -6.44
C PRO A 49 -27.39 42.70 -5.59
N SER A 50 -26.11 42.82 -5.27
CA SER A 50 -25.60 43.92 -4.44
C SER A 50 -25.60 45.27 -5.18
N SER A 51 -25.88 45.24 -6.48
CA SER A 51 -25.96 46.39 -7.37
C SER A 51 -27.41 46.72 -7.67
N LEU A 52 -27.77 48.00 -7.56
CA LEU A 52 -29.07 48.55 -7.98
C LEU A 52 -29.19 48.66 -9.52
N VAL A 53 -28.16 48.24 -10.25
CA VAL A 53 -28.10 48.25 -11.71
C VAL A 53 -27.75 46.84 -12.21
N PRO A 54 -28.35 46.37 -13.33
CA PRO A 54 -28.00 45.08 -13.93
C PRO A 54 -26.50 44.97 -14.22
N VAL A 55 -25.87 43.91 -13.73
CA VAL A 55 -24.48 43.54 -14.02
C VAL A 55 -24.48 42.22 -14.78
N LYS A 56 -23.41 41.94 -15.53
CA LYS A 56 -23.26 40.66 -16.25
C LYS A 56 -23.40 39.47 -15.30
N ASP A 57 -24.24 38.51 -15.68
CA ASP A 57 -24.46 37.27 -14.93
C ASP A 57 -23.14 36.53 -14.66
N ARG A 58 -23.00 36.02 -13.44
CA ARG A 58 -21.87 35.21 -12.99
C ARG A 58 -22.37 34.00 -12.22
N LEU A 59 -21.66 32.88 -12.33
CA LEU A 59 -21.91 31.71 -11.49
C LEU A 59 -21.45 32.00 -10.07
N ILE A 60 -22.31 31.71 -9.10
CA ILE A 60 -22.08 31.93 -7.66
C ILE A 60 -22.14 30.59 -6.97
N TRP A 61 -21.13 30.29 -6.16
CA TRP A 61 -21.13 29.13 -5.28
C TRP A 61 -21.93 29.43 -4.03
N LYS A 62 -23.05 28.72 -3.85
CA LYS A 62 -24.00 29.01 -2.76
C LYS A 62 -23.48 28.75 -1.34
N HIS A 63 -22.39 28.00 -1.20
CA HIS A 63 -21.86 27.63 0.11
C HIS A 63 -20.77 28.57 0.62
N THR A 64 -20.57 29.72 -0.03
CA THR A 64 -19.61 30.73 0.39
C THR A 64 -20.23 32.12 0.34
N ASN A 65 -19.99 32.95 1.35
CA ASN A 65 -20.51 34.33 1.40
C ASN A 65 -19.92 35.22 0.30
N SER A 66 -18.73 34.87 -0.21
CA SER A 66 -18.09 35.55 -1.35
C SER A 66 -18.68 35.13 -2.70
N GLY A 67 -19.41 34.01 -2.75
CA GLY A 67 -19.91 33.42 -3.98
C GLY A 67 -18.84 32.77 -4.86
N VAL A 68 -17.57 32.76 -4.43
CA VAL A 68 -16.45 32.18 -5.19
C VAL A 68 -16.32 30.71 -4.82
N TYR A 69 -16.16 29.86 -5.84
CA TYR A 69 -15.85 28.44 -5.65
C TYR A 69 -14.34 28.24 -5.50
N THR A 70 -13.93 27.53 -4.44
CA THR A 70 -12.58 26.97 -4.34
C THR A 70 -12.64 25.46 -4.10
N VAL A 71 -11.60 24.74 -4.53
CA VAL A 71 -11.48 23.29 -4.30
C VAL A 71 -11.54 22.95 -2.82
N LYS A 72 -10.98 23.81 -1.96
CA LYS A 72 -11.00 23.66 -0.50
C LYS A 72 -12.43 23.71 0.05
N GLU A 73 -13.21 24.70 -0.33
CA GLU A 73 -14.59 24.86 0.15
C GLU A 73 -15.51 23.79 -0.43
N GLY A 74 -15.31 23.42 -1.71
CA GLY A 74 -16.00 22.29 -2.33
C GLY A 74 -15.75 20.98 -1.59
N TYR A 75 -14.48 20.68 -1.26
CA TYR A 75 -14.13 19.50 -0.48
C TYR A 75 -14.72 19.54 0.94
N SER A 76 -14.61 20.67 1.64
CA SER A 76 -15.21 20.85 2.97
C SER A 76 -16.72 20.60 2.96
N LYS A 77 -17.44 21.10 1.93
CA LYS A 77 -18.90 20.86 1.82
C LYS A 77 -19.23 19.41 1.49
N LEU A 78 -18.44 18.76 0.62
CA LEU A 78 -18.58 17.33 0.35
C LEU A 78 -18.35 16.49 1.61
N VAL A 79 -17.37 16.86 2.43
CA VAL A 79 -17.15 16.22 3.72
C VAL A 79 -18.34 16.45 4.65
N GLU A 80 -18.83 17.69 4.79
CA GLU A 80 -19.99 18.03 5.63
C GLU A 80 -21.25 17.26 5.20
N MET A 81 -21.57 17.24 3.91
CA MET A 81 -22.70 16.48 3.34
C MET A 81 -22.58 14.97 3.61
N ASN A 82 -21.36 14.43 3.56
CA ASN A 82 -21.09 13.05 3.96
C ASN A 82 -21.11 12.84 5.49
N THR A 83 -20.89 13.89 6.29
CA THR A 83 -20.86 13.84 7.77
C THR A 83 -22.27 13.87 8.37
N ILE A 84 -23.27 14.41 7.65
CA ILE A 84 -24.70 14.30 8.04
C ILE A 84 -25.14 12.82 8.13
N VAL A 85 -24.40 11.89 7.52
CA VAL A 85 -24.62 10.43 7.60
C VAL A 85 -23.85 9.75 8.76
N GLY A 86 -23.17 10.52 9.63
CA GLY A 86 -22.67 10.00 10.90
C GLY A 86 -21.34 10.60 11.32
N ASN A 87 -21.34 11.18 12.51
CA ASN A 87 -20.20 11.78 13.23
C ASN A 87 -19.15 10.75 13.71
N VAL A 88 -18.96 9.65 12.97
CA VAL A 88 -18.16 8.49 13.36
C VAL A 88 -16.67 8.69 13.00
N SER A 89 -16.36 9.47 11.96
CA SER A 89 -15.03 9.49 11.34
C SER A 89 -13.92 10.07 12.22
N GLY A 90 -14.13 11.18 12.92
CA GLY A 90 -13.09 11.83 13.72
C GLY A 90 -12.59 10.98 14.90
N ASN A 91 -13.50 10.36 15.64
CA ASN A 91 -13.18 9.51 16.79
C ASN A 91 -12.71 8.10 16.35
N LEU A 92 -13.21 7.59 15.22
CA LEU A 92 -12.85 6.26 14.72
C LEU A 92 -11.36 6.12 14.42
N TRP A 93 -10.75 7.11 13.76
CA TRP A 93 -9.33 7.03 13.41
C TRP A 93 -8.42 7.06 14.63
N ALA A 94 -8.70 7.96 15.58
CA ALA A 94 -7.95 8.00 16.84
C ALA A 94 -8.03 6.66 17.58
N ARG A 95 -9.20 6.01 17.60
CA ARG A 95 -9.37 4.67 18.20
C ARG A 95 -8.56 3.60 17.47
N VAL A 96 -8.67 3.49 16.15
CA VAL A 96 -7.96 2.47 15.36
C VAL A 96 -6.44 2.59 15.53
N TRP A 97 -5.91 3.82 15.47
CA TRP A 97 -4.48 4.06 15.65
C TRP A 97 -4.03 3.87 17.10
N GLY A 98 -4.93 4.09 18.06
CA GLY A 98 -4.72 3.88 19.49
C GLY A 98 -4.68 2.42 19.95
N TRP A 99 -5.01 1.44 19.10
CA TRP A 99 -4.93 0.01 19.42
C TRP A 99 -3.48 -0.49 19.49
N LYS A 100 -2.77 -0.16 20.58
CA LYS A 100 -1.34 -0.45 20.76
C LYS A 100 -1.02 -1.95 20.77
N SER A 101 -1.95 -2.77 21.25
CA SER A 101 -1.84 -4.24 21.27
C SER A 101 -1.91 -4.90 19.89
N VAL A 102 -2.27 -4.14 18.84
CA VAL A 102 -2.42 -4.62 17.48
C VAL A 102 -1.24 -4.14 16.62
N ILE A 103 -0.58 -5.06 15.93
CA ILE A 103 0.58 -4.71 15.08
C ILE A 103 0.20 -3.73 13.95
N PRO A 104 1.14 -2.86 13.51
CA PRO A 104 0.87 -1.81 12.53
C PRO A 104 0.21 -2.30 11.24
N LYS A 105 0.64 -3.45 10.71
CA LYS A 105 0.07 -4.02 9.47
C LYS A 105 -1.42 -4.33 9.60
N VAL A 106 -1.85 -4.84 10.75
CA VAL A 106 -3.27 -5.13 11.01
C VAL A 106 -4.05 -3.85 11.28
N ARG A 107 -3.46 -2.84 11.93
CA ARG A 107 -4.09 -1.51 12.06
C ARG A 107 -4.34 -0.83 10.72
N ILE A 108 -3.37 -0.88 9.78
CA ILE A 108 -3.55 -0.37 8.42
C ILE A 108 -4.68 -1.10 7.70
N PHE A 109 -4.74 -2.43 7.85
CA PHE A 109 -5.85 -3.22 7.31
C PHE A 109 -7.20 -2.79 7.87
N MET A 110 -7.31 -2.65 9.20
CA MET A 110 -8.54 -2.21 9.85
C MET A 110 -8.96 -0.81 9.38
N TRP A 111 -8.00 0.11 9.22
CA TRP A 111 -8.24 1.43 8.64
C TRP A 111 -8.77 1.34 7.19
N ARG A 112 -8.18 0.49 6.34
CA ARG A 112 -8.64 0.28 4.95
C ARG A 112 -10.05 -0.31 4.91
N LEU A 113 -10.34 -1.28 5.78
CA LEU A 113 -11.66 -1.87 5.93
C LEU A 113 -12.71 -0.82 6.30
N LEU A 114 -12.44 -0.06 7.35
CA LEU A 114 -13.36 0.95 7.87
C LEU A 114 -13.52 2.15 6.92
N SER A 115 -12.52 2.42 6.09
CA SER A 115 -12.60 3.38 4.99
C SER A 115 -13.30 2.82 3.73
N LYS A 116 -13.82 1.59 3.78
CA LYS A 116 -14.44 0.89 2.63
C LYS A 116 -13.52 0.82 1.41
N ALA A 117 -12.21 0.78 1.65
CA ALA A 117 -11.18 0.77 0.62
C ALA A 117 -10.72 -0.67 0.25
N LEU A 118 -11.25 -1.69 0.91
CA LEU A 118 -10.93 -3.07 0.56
C LEU A 118 -11.64 -3.49 -0.73
N PRO A 119 -10.97 -4.28 -1.58
CA PRO A 119 -11.53 -4.77 -2.83
C PRO A 119 -12.39 -6.03 -2.59
N VAL A 120 -13.47 -5.88 -1.82
CA VAL A 120 -14.56 -6.87 -1.73
C VAL A 120 -15.31 -6.94 -3.07
N ALA A 121 -16.01 -8.05 -3.36
CA ALA A 121 -16.54 -8.29 -4.71
C ALA A 121 -17.46 -7.16 -5.21
N GLN A 122 -18.30 -6.58 -4.34
CA GLN A 122 -19.12 -5.44 -4.74
C GLN A 122 -18.27 -4.21 -5.11
N ASN A 123 -17.26 -3.86 -4.30
CA ASN A 123 -16.38 -2.72 -4.58
C ASN A 123 -15.53 -2.93 -5.83
N MET A 124 -15.20 -4.19 -6.14
CA MET A 124 -14.56 -4.55 -7.41
C MET A 124 -15.52 -4.39 -8.58
N HIS A 125 -16.76 -4.87 -8.46
CA HIS A 125 -17.78 -4.79 -9.52
C HIS A 125 -18.04 -3.34 -9.95
N THR A 126 -18.09 -2.39 -9.01
CA THR A 126 -18.31 -0.96 -9.36
C THR A 126 -17.20 -0.36 -10.22
N ARG A 127 -15.99 -0.92 -10.18
CA ARG A 127 -14.83 -0.46 -10.98
C ARG A 127 -14.55 -1.35 -12.19
N ILE A 128 -14.89 -2.63 -12.08
CA ILE A 128 -14.65 -3.67 -13.08
C ILE A 128 -15.97 -4.44 -13.23
N ASN A 129 -16.81 -3.98 -14.15
CA ASN A 129 -18.19 -4.49 -14.33
C ASN A 129 -18.28 -6.00 -14.66
N ARG A 130 -17.16 -6.63 -15.06
CA ARG A 130 -17.08 -8.08 -15.32
C ARG A 130 -16.80 -8.91 -14.06
N PHE A 131 -16.40 -8.28 -12.96
CA PHE A 131 -16.12 -8.99 -11.72
C PHE A 131 -17.46 -9.33 -11.03
N PRO A 132 -17.75 -10.60 -10.74
CA PRO A 132 -19.06 -10.98 -10.23
C PRO A 132 -19.26 -10.44 -8.81
N PRO A 133 -20.43 -9.84 -8.49
CA PRO A 133 -20.63 -9.14 -7.22
C PRO A 133 -20.96 -10.09 -6.06
N ASN A 134 -21.28 -11.35 -6.36
CA ASN A 134 -21.59 -12.37 -5.37
C ASN A 134 -20.35 -12.80 -4.57
N CYS A 135 -20.56 -13.20 -3.33
CA CYS A 135 -19.50 -13.74 -2.49
C CYS A 135 -19.04 -15.09 -3.05
N GLN A 136 -17.75 -15.19 -3.37
CA GLN A 136 -17.15 -16.42 -3.91
C GLN A 136 -16.96 -17.53 -2.85
N ARG A 137 -17.46 -17.33 -1.62
CA ARG A 137 -17.42 -18.33 -0.55
C ARG A 137 -18.77 -19.00 -0.32
N CYS A 138 -19.86 -18.23 -0.26
CA CYS A 138 -21.20 -18.79 -0.08
C CYS A 138 -22.04 -18.80 -1.36
N HIS A 139 -21.67 -18.03 -2.39
CA HIS A 139 -22.37 -17.88 -3.67
C HIS A 139 -23.84 -17.40 -3.61
N GLU A 140 -24.39 -17.17 -2.41
CA GLU A 140 -25.80 -16.80 -2.21
C GLU A 140 -26.09 -15.30 -2.23
N LYS A 141 -25.16 -14.47 -1.74
CA LYS A 141 -25.36 -13.02 -1.53
C LYS A 141 -24.23 -12.20 -2.13
N ASN A 142 -24.52 -10.94 -2.44
CA ASN A 142 -23.49 -9.97 -2.83
C ASN A 142 -22.50 -9.71 -1.68
N GLU A 143 -21.22 -9.60 -2.02
CA GLU A 143 -20.15 -9.42 -1.03
C GLU A 143 -19.85 -7.95 -0.79
N TYR A 144 -20.52 -7.41 0.21
CA TYR A 144 -20.15 -6.17 0.90
C TYR A 144 -19.21 -6.47 2.07
N GLU A 145 -18.58 -5.46 2.67
CA GLU A 145 -17.63 -5.62 3.78
C GLU A 145 -18.26 -6.39 4.95
N VAL A 146 -19.45 -6.01 5.40
CA VAL A 146 -20.15 -6.70 6.49
C VAL A 146 -20.49 -8.15 6.17
N HIS A 147 -20.81 -8.47 4.91
CA HIS A 147 -21.02 -9.85 4.50
C HIS A 147 -19.70 -10.62 4.50
N CYS A 148 -18.65 -10.03 3.97
CA CYS A 148 -17.31 -10.60 3.94
C CYS A 148 -16.84 -10.97 5.34
N PHE A 149 -17.00 -10.08 6.32
CA PHE A 149 -16.43 -10.30 7.65
C PHE A 149 -17.39 -10.96 8.65
N PHE A 150 -18.72 -10.80 8.51
CA PHE A 150 -19.64 -11.21 9.57
C PHE A 150 -20.78 -12.13 9.11
N PHE A 151 -21.41 -11.88 7.96
CA PHE A 151 -22.63 -12.59 7.57
C PHE A 151 -22.42 -13.81 6.66
N CYS A 152 -21.30 -13.88 5.95
CA CYS A 152 -20.96 -15.07 5.16
C CYS A 152 -20.88 -16.30 6.06
N GLN A 153 -21.45 -17.43 5.63
CA GLN A 153 -21.49 -18.67 6.41
C GLN A 153 -20.10 -19.11 6.89
N GLY A 154 -19.08 -19.01 6.03
CA GLY A 154 -17.68 -19.28 6.40
C GLY A 154 -17.19 -18.36 7.52
N SER A 155 -17.46 -17.05 7.45
CA SER A 155 -17.06 -16.12 8.51
C SER A 155 -17.83 -16.37 9.80
N ARG A 156 -19.13 -16.69 9.73
CA ARG A 156 -19.94 -17.09 10.90
C ARG A 156 -19.35 -18.30 11.60
N ALA A 157 -18.91 -19.31 10.85
CA ALA A 157 -18.26 -20.50 11.41
C ALA A 157 -16.95 -20.15 12.14
N VAL A 158 -16.15 -19.22 11.61
CA VAL A 158 -14.94 -18.73 12.29
C VAL A 158 -15.30 -18.00 13.58
N TRP A 159 -16.25 -17.07 13.56
CA TRP A 159 -16.65 -16.33 14.78
C TRP A 159 -17.24 -17.26 15.85
N PHE A 160 -18.04 -18.24 15.45
CA PHE A 160 -18.59 -19.24 16.34
C PHE A 160 -17.49 -20.10 17.00
N GLY A 161 -16.45 -20.47 16.25
CA GLY A 161 -15.32 -21.23 16.76
C GLY A 161 -14.23 -20.38 17.44
N SER A 162 -14.35 -19.05 17.42
CA SER A 162 -13.42 -18.12 18.06
C SER A 162 -13.71 -18.00 19.56
N HIS A 163 -12.68 -17.68 20.34
CA HIS A 163 -12.81 -17.39 21.78
C HIS A 163 -13.77 -16.24 22.09
N LEU A 164 -14.05 -15.37 21.12
CA LEU A 164 -15.02 -14.28 21.27
C LEU A 164 -16.48 -14.72 21.14
N GLY A 165 -16.75 -15.85 20.46
CA GLY A 165 -18.03 -16.55 20.44
C GLY A 165 -19.29 -15.74 20.07
N PHE A 166 -19.19 -14.53 19.52
CA PHE A 166 -20.37 -13.68 19.34
C PHE A 166 -21.17 -14.00 18.07
N GLN A 167 -22.48 -13.92 18.20
CA GLN A 167 -23.42 -14.12 17.10
C GLN A 167 -23.49 -12.87 16.23
N THR A 168 -23.15 -13.01 14.95
CA THR A 168 -23.08 -11.87 14.04
C THR A 168 -24.44 -11.39 13.53
N GLN A 169 -25.53 -12.12 13.78
CA GLN A 169 -26.82 -11.95 13.10
C GLN A 169 -27.55 -10.61 13.35
N HIS A 170 -27.20 -9.90 14.42
CA HIS A 170 -27.82 -8.61 14.79
C HIS A 170 -26.92 -7.40 14.54
N LEU A 171 -25.78 -7.58 13.87
CA LEU A 171 -24.85 -6.48 13.59
C LEU A 171 -25.40 -5.54 12.52
N SER A 172 -25.01 -4.26 12.62
CA SER A 172 -25.33 -3.26 11.60
C SER A 172 -24.83 -3.67 10.21
N LEU A 173 -25.57 -3.30 9.17
CA LEU A 173 -25.10 -3.40 7.79
C LEU A 173 -23.99 -2.38 7.47
N ASN A 174 -23.78 -1.38 8.33
CA ASN A 174 -22.67 -0.46 8.23
C ASN A 174 -21.45 -1.03 8.98
N ILE A 175 -20.37 -1.31 8.24
CA ILE A 175 -19.15 -1.90 8.79
C ILE A 175 -18.52 -1.06 9.91
N GLN A 176 -18.57 0.27 9.82
CA GLN A 176 -18.00 1.14 10.85
C GLN A 176 -18.80 1.02 12.15
N VAL A 177 -20.13 1.03 12.05
CA VAL A 177 -21.02 0.88 13.21
C VAL A 177 -20.87 -0.51 13.83
N ALA A 178 -20.88 -1.57 13.01
CA ALA A 178 -20.73 -2.94 13.48
C ALA A 178 -19.41 -3.16 14.23
N VAL A 179 -18.27 -2.73 13.65
CA VAL A 179 -16.96 -2.86 14.29
C VAL A 179 -16.89 -2.03 15.58
N MET A 180 -17.46 -0.82 15.60
CA MET A 180 -17.44 0.04 16.78
C MET A 180 -18.32 -0.50 17.92
N GLN A 181 -19.48 -1.08 17.61
CA GLN A 181 -20.34 -1.75 18.58
C GLN A 181 -19.65 -2.95 19.23
N ILE A 182 -18.91 -3.74 18.43
CA ILE A 182 -18.14 -4.88 18.94
C ILE A 182 -17.00 -4.37 19.82
N CYS A 183 -16.11 -3.54 19.27
CA CYS A 183 -14.91 -3.07 19.98
C CYS A 183 -15.20 -2.19 21.20
N ALA A 184 -16.42 -1.68 21.38
CA ALA A 184 -16.79 -0.93 22.59
C ALA A 184 -16.85 -1.82 23.84
N ASN A 185 -17.06 -3.12 23.68
CA ASN A 185 -17.25 -4.07 24.78
C ASN A 185 -16.10 -5.07 24.94
N LEU A 186 -15.01 -4.89 24.19
CA LEU A 186 -13.86 -5.79 24.24
C LEU A 186 -12.76 -5.22 25.14
N ASP A 187 -12.15 -6.07 25.95
CA ASP A 187 -10.87 -5.77 26.57
C ASP A 187 -9.72 -5.80 25.54
N GLU A 188 -8.49 -5.50 25.99
CA GLU A 188 -7.32 -5.40 25.11
C GLU A 188 -6.94 -6.73 24.44
N GLU A 189 -7.12 -7.87 25.12
CA GLU A 189 -6.82 -9.20 24.60
C GLU A 189 -7.90 -9.63 23.60
N GLN A 190 -9.17 -9.45 23.95
CA GLN A 190 -10.31 -9.70 23.09
C GLN A 190 -10.25 -8.83 21.82
N LEU A 191 -9.85 -7.57 21.94
CA LEU A 191 -9.62 -6.68 20.81
C LEU A 191 -8.54 -7.22 19.88
N ARG A 192 -7.43 -7.76 20.42
CA ARG A 192 -6.42 -8.44 19.58
C ARG A 192 -7.06 -9.61 18.84
N VAL A 193 -7.73 -10.52 19.55
CA VAL A 193 -8.39 -11.69 18.95
C VAL A 193 -9.30 -11.25 17.80
N PHE A 194 -10.09 -10.20 18.03
CA PHE A 194 -11.00 -9.63 17.04
C PHE A 194 -10.25 -9.13 15.81
N CYS A 195 -9.26 -8.25 15.98
CA CYS A 195 -8.50 -7.67 14.86
C CYS A 195 -7.74 -8.72 14.04
N TYR A 196 -7.10 -9.69 14.70
CA TYR A 196 -6.40 -10.77 13.99
C TYR A 196 -7.37 -11.73 13.29
N THR A 197 -8.54 -12.00 13.86
CA THR A 197 -9.59 -12.79 13.19
C THR A 197 -10.08 -12.09 11.93
N MET A 198 -10.35 -10.78 12.00
CA MET A 198 -10.71 -9.97 10.83
C MET A 198 -9.63 -10.04 9.74
N TRP A 199 -8.36 -9.93 10.13
CA TRP A 199 -7.23 -10.02 9.20
C TRP A 199 -7.10 -11.39 8.52
N GLU A 200 -7.18 -12.47 9.30
CA GLU A 200 -7.05 -13.83 8.75
C GLU A 200 -8.27 -14.24 7.92
N LEU A 201 -9.47 -13.74 8.24
CA LEU A 201 -10.66 -13.87 7.39
C LEU A 201 -10.46 -13.22 6.01
N TRP A 202 -9.84 -12.03 5.98
CA TRP A 202 -9.53 -11.34 4.72
C TRP A 202 -8.54 -12.14 3.87
N LYS A 203 -7.47 -12.64 4.48
CA LYS A 203 -6.48 -13.49 3.80
C LYS A 203 -7.12 -14.76 3.25
N GLU A 204 -7.86 -15.49 4.08
CA GLU A 204 -8.54 -16.73 3.68
C GLU A 204 -9.51 -16.48 2.53
N ARG A 205 -10.30 -15.39 2.59
CA ARG A 205 -11.17 -14.98 1.48
C ARG A 205 -10.38 -14.75 0.20
N ASN A 206 -9.24 -14.06 0.26
CA ASN A 206 -8.43 -13.78 -0.93
C ASN A 206 -7.82 -15.05 -1.51
N GLU A 207 -7.40 -16.01 -0.69
CA GLU A 207 -6.94 -17.31 -1.18
C GLU A 207 -8.06 -18.08 -1.90
N VAL A 208 -9.29 -18.06 -1.38
CA VAL A 208 -10.45 -18.65 -2.07
C VAL A 208 -10.69 -17.97 -3.42
N VAL A 209 -10.72 -16.63 -3.45
CA VAL A 209 -11.05 -15.87 -4.66
C VAL A 209 -9.96 -15.98 -5.73
N PHE A 210 -8.69 -15.85 -5.36
CA PHE A 210 -7.59 -15.72 -6.33
C PHE A 210 -6.78 -17.00 -6.53
N GLN A 211 -6.75 -17.90 -5.54
CA GLN A 211 -6.01 -19.17 -5.62
C GLN A 211 -6.95 -20.38 -5.74
N LYS A 212 -8.27 -20.15 -5.86
CA LYS A 212 -9.32 -21.19 -5.97
C LYS A 212 -9.26 -22.24 -4.86
N LYS A 213 -8.77 -21.87 -3.68
CA LYS A 213 -8.77 -22.76 -2.51
C LYS A 213 -10.16 -22.88 -1.92
N THR A 214 -10.39 -23.94 -1.14
CA THR A 214 -11.58 -24.09 -0.31
C THR A 214 -11.44 -23.29 0.98
N PHE A 215 -12.50 -22.60 1.41
CA PHE A 215 -12.48 -21.85 2.67
C PHE A 215 -12.41 -22.81 3.88
N GLN A 216 -11.42 -22.64 4.76
CA GLN A 216 -11.23 -23.51 5.93
C GLN A 216 -11.32 -22.72 7.26
N PRO A 217 -12.48 -22.71 7.94
CA PRO A 217 -12.66 -21.98 9.20
C PRO A 217 -11.65 -22.36 10.29
N ARG A 218 -11.33 -23.66 10.40
CA ARG A 218 -10.36 -24.16 11.38
C ARG A 218 -8.95 -23.61 11.14
N ALA A 219 -8.50 -23.55 9.88
CA ALA A 219 -7.19 -23.02 9.53
C ALA A 219 -7.07 -21.53 9.92
N VAL A 220 -8.14 -20.74 9.72
CA VAL A 220 -8.21 -19.35 10.19
C VAL A 220 -7.99 -19.27 11.70
N LEU A 221 -8.72 -20.07 12.47
CA LEU A 221 -8.63 -20.08 13.93
C LEU A 221 -7.24 -20.49 14.44
N GLU A 222 -6.62 -21.50 13.84
CA GLU A 222 -5.25 -21.91 14.21
C GLU A 222 -4.21 -20.82 13.91
N ARG A 223 -4.35 -20.11 12.78
CA ARG A 223 -3.48 -18.96 12.49
C ARG A 223 -3.69 -17.83 13.50
N VAL A 224 -4.94 -17.55 13.90
CA VAL A 224 -5.25 -16.55 14.95
C VAL A 224 -4.61 -16.95 16.28
N LYS A 225 -4.70 -18.21 16.71
CA LYS A 225 -4.00 -18.70 17.91
C LYS A 225 -2.49 -18.47 17.81
N GLY A 226 -1.92 -18.68 16.62
CA GLY A 226 -0.52 -18.33 16.32
C GLY A 226 -0.17 -16.88 16.65
N TRP A 227 -1.03 -15.93 16.29
CA TRP A 227 -0.86 -14.50 16.59
C TRP A 227 -1.04 -14.13 18.07
N LEU A 228 -1.70 -14.98 18.86
CA LEU A 228 -2.08 -14.69 20.25
C LEU A 228 -1.15 -15.29 21.30
N ARG A 229 -0.30 -16.27 20.93
CA ARG A 229 0.66 -16.88 21.85
C ARG A 229 1.56 -15.81 22.49
N PRO A 230 1.78 -15.85 23.83
CA PRO A 230 2.78 -15.03 24.49
C PRO A 230 4.14 -15.27 23.82
N PHE A 231 4.94 -14.23 23.67
CA PHE A 231 6.23 -14.24 22.97
C PHE A 231 7.27 -15.28 23.48
N GLY A 232 6.93 -16.11 24.49
CA GLY A 232 7.80 -17.14 25.08
C GLY A 232 7.63 -18.58 24.57
N ASP A 233 6.48 -19.00 24.03
CA ASP A 233 6.19 -20.42 23.69
C ASP A 233 5.82 -20.69 22.22
N THR A 234 6.07 -19.73 21.34
CA THR A 234 6.16 -19.95 19.88
C THR A 234 7.60 -20.29 19.51
N PRO A 235 7.86 -21.27 18.62
CA PRO A 235 9.09 -21.22 17.82
C PRO A 235 9.13 -19.83 17.21
N GLN A 236 10.17 -19.08 17.57
CA GLN A 236 10.37 -17.68 17.25
C GLN A 236 9.97 -17.35 15.81
N ILE A 237 8.84 -16.69 15.62
CA ILE A 237 8.71 -15.69 14.56
C ILE A 237 8.94 -14.36 15.28
N MET A 238 10.22 -14.08 15.52
CA MET A 238 10.66 -12.86 16.16
C MET A 238 10.31 -11.67 15.26
N THR A 239 9.27 -10.91 15.60
CA THR A 239 9.42 -9.46 15.48
C THR A 239 10.41 -9.04 16.55
N GLN A 240 11.71 -9.12 16.27
CA GLN A 240 12.68 -8.41 17.07
C GLN A 240 12.33 -6.93 16.94
N GLY A 241 11.97 -6.29 18.06
CA GLY A 241 12.42 -4.92 18.23
C GLY A 241 13.92 -4.97 17.96
N ARG A 242 14.37 -4.30 16.89
CA ARG A 242 15.77 -4.22 16.47
C ARG A 242 16.65 -4.00 17.72
N GLN A 243 17.16 -5.09 18.29
CA GLN A 243 18.51 -5.03 18.80
C GLN A 243 19.33 -4.68 17.56
N MET A 244 20.19 -3.66 17.66
CA MET A 244 21.29 -3.56 16.72
C MET A 244 21.94 -4.93 16.71
N ARG A 245 21.72 -5.71 15.64
CA ARG A 245 22.37 -6.99 15.43
C ARG A 245 23.84 -6.65 15.56
N ARG A 246 24.48 -7.14 16.63
CA ARG A 246 25.92 -7.01 16.84
C ARG A 246 26.53 -7.39 15.51
N GLU A 247 27.27 -6.47 14.87
CA GLU A 247 27.92 -6.70 13.58
C GLU A 247 28.60 -8.08 13.67
N GLU A 248 28.00 -9.08 13.03
CA GLU A 248 28.73 -10.32 12.79
C GLU A 248 29.86 -9.88 11.88
N ARG A 249 31.08 -9.88 12.44
CA ARG A 249 32.29 -9.71 11.65
C ARG A 249 32.34 -10.92 10.71
N TYR A 250 31.82 -10.75 9.50
CA TYR A 250 32.08 -11.69 8.43
C TYR A 250 33.54 -11.49 8.02
N GLU A 251 34.29 -12.58 7.97
CA GLU A 251 35.60 -12.57 7.33
C GLU A 251 35.35 -12.45 5.82
N VAL A 252 35.79 -11.34 5.24
CA VAL A 252 35.76 -11.11 3.80
C VAL A 252 36.77 -12.07 3.19
N ASP A 253 36.31 -12.99 2.34
CA ASP A 253 37.24 -13.92 1.67
C ASP A 253 38.04 -13.15 0.63
N ARG A 254 39.32 -12.93 0.91
CA ARG A 254 40.21 -12.06 0.13
C ARG A 254 40.35 -12.47 -1.33
N GLU A 255 40.16 -13.76 -1.65
CA GLU A 255 40.23 -14.29 -3.02
C GLU A 255 38.84 -14.65 -3.59
N GLY A 256 37.78 -14.42 -2.81
CA GLY A 256 36.41 -14.76 -3.12
C GLY A 256 35.74 -13.85 -4.15
N TRP A 257 34.48 -14.16 -4.43
CA TRP A 257 33.59 -13.33 -5.22
C TRP A 257 32.76 -12.46 -4.28
N HIS A 258 32.74 -11.14 -4.53
CA HIS A 258 31.94 -10.22 -3.73
C HIS A 258 30.95 -9.50 -4.63
N ILE A 259 29.69 -9.48 -4.22
CA ILE A 259 28.61 -8.87 -5.00
C ILE A 259 27.90 -7.86 -4.12
N LEU A 260 28.04 -6.57 -4.44
CA LEU A 260 27.32 -5.50 -3.73
C LEU A 260 26.01 -5.23 -4.46
N VAL A 261 24.91 -5.09 -3.72
CA VAL A 261 23.56 -4.96 -4.29
C VAL A 261 22.79 -3.86 -3.56
N ASP A 262 22.05 -3.04 -4.30
CA ASP A 262 21.15 -2.03 -3.73
C ASP A 262 19.92 -1.78 -4.62
N GLY A 263 18.81 -1.45 -3.97
CA GLY A 263 17.57 -0.97 -4.57
C GLY A 263 17.24 0.49 -4.21
N SER A 264 16.79 1.27 -5.19
CA SER A 264 16.26 2.61 -4.98
C SER A 264 14.81 2.67 -5.44
N TRP A 265 13.92 3.21 -4.60
CA TRP A 265 12.49 3.29 -4.85
C TRP A 265 11.91 4.62 -4.41
N ASP A 266 10.90 5.11 -5.11
CA ASP A 266 10.08 6.25 -4.66
C ASP A 266 8.57 5.97 -4.72
N THR A 267 7.80 6.87 -4.13
CA THR A 267 6.34 6.74 -3.99
C THR A 267 5.58 6.76 -5.32
N ASN A 268 6.22 7.14 -6.43
CA ASN A 268 5.63 7.10 -7.77
C ASN A 268 5.88 5.75 -8.46
N HIS A 269 6.37 4.76 -7.72
CA HIS A 269 6.77 3.43 -8.21
C HIS A 269 8.00 3.44 -9.13
N ALA A 270 8.67 4.58 -9.32
CA ALA A 270 9.94 4.59 -10.03
C ALA A 270 10.96 3.84 -9.17
N ALA A 271 11.66 2.90 -9.80
CA ALA A 271 12.62 2.06 -9.13
C ALA A 271 13.90 1.94 -9.96
N GLY A 272 15.03 1.81 -9.28
CA GLY A 272 16.32 1.50 -9.87
C GLY A 272 16.98 0.39 -9.07
N THR A 273 17.58 -0.55 -9.75
CA THR A 273 18.36 -1.63 -9.13
C THR A 273 19.78 -1.56 -9.63
N ALA A 274 20.75 -1.81 -8.78
CA ALA A 274 22.14 -1.92 -9.21
C ALA A 274 22.90 -2.99 -8.44
N HIS A 275 23.93 -3.52 -9.09
CA HIS A 275 24.86 -4.45 -8.51
C HIS A 275 26.27 -4.30 -9.08
N LEU A 276 27.25 -4.57 -8.23
CA LEU A 276 28.68 -4.54 -8.54
C LEU A 276 29.27 -5.90 -8.22
N ILE A 277 30.01 -6.49 -9.15
CA ILE A 277 30.62 -7.82 -8.98
C ILE A 277 32.12 -7.66 -8.97
N TYR A 278 32.75 -8.12 -7.89
CA TYR A 278 34.18 -8.11 -7.67
C TYR A 278 34.74 -9.54 -7.61
N LYS A 279 35.96 -9.71 -8.11
CA LYS A 279 36.78 -10.92 -7.93
C LYS A 279 38.16 -10.53 -7.43
N GLY A 280 38.54 -11.02 -6.24
CA GLY A 280 39.84 -10.67 -5.65
C GLY A 280 40.06 -9.17 -5.45
N GLY A 281 38.98 -8.42 -5.18
CA GLY A 281 38.98 -6.96 -5.02
C GLY A 281 38.92 -6.15 -6.33
N LEU A 282 39.02 -6.79 -7.50
CA LEU A 282 38.86 -6.12 -8.79
C LEU A 282 37.39 -6.10 -9.22
N LEU A 283 36.88 -4.92 -9.60
CA LEU A 283 35.53 -4.80 -10.17
C LEU A 283 35.52 -5.40 -11.58
N VAL A 284 34.78 -6.49 -11.78
CA VAL A 284 34.74 -7.23 -13.06
C VAL A 284 33.44 -7.02 -13.84
N ALA A 285 32.34 -6.69 -13.16
CA ALA A 285 31.06 -6.46 -13.84
C ALA A 285 30.14 -5.52 -13.04
N ILE A 286 29.29 -4.79 -13.77
CA ILE A 286 28.24 -3.90 -13.22
C ILE A 286 26.92 -4.23 -13.89
N GLY A 287 25.83 -4.17 -13.13
CA GLY A 287 24.49 -4.06 -13.69
C GLY A 287 23.72 -2.91 -13.05
N LEU A 288 22.93 -2.21 -13.86
CA LEU A 288 21.97 -1.23 -13.39
C LEU A 288 20.75 -1.18 -14.32
N GLN A 289 19.57 -1.08 -13.74
CA GLN A 289 18.33 -1.15 -14.50
C GLN A 289 17.22 -0.33 -13.85
N SER A 290 16.49 0.41 -14.66
CA SER A 290 15.27 1.13 -14.28
C SER A 290 14.06 0.21 -14.33
N HIS A 291 13.17 0.36 -13.36
CA HIS A 291 11.97 -0.44 -13.22
C HIS A 291 10.78 0.41 -12.78
N ASN A 292 9.59 -0.18 -12.84
CA ASN A 292 8.40 0.30 -12.17
C ASN A 292 7.91 -0.77 -11.18
N LEU A 293 8.16 -0.55 -9.88
CA LEU A 293 7.96 -1.55 -8.83
C LEU A 293 7.10 -1.01 -7.68
N GLN A 294 6.31 -1.91 -7.08
CA GLN A 294 5.19 -1.53 -6.21
C GLN A 294 5.61 -1.13 -4.79
N ASP A 295 6.75 -1.64 -4.32
CA ASP A 295 7.22 -1.45 -2.95
C ASP A 295 8.75 -1.55 -2.88
N SER A 296 9.33 -0.92 -1.87
CA SER A 296 10.79 -0.88 -1.67
C SER A 296 11.40 -2.26 -1.42
N PHE A 297 10.70 -3.18 -0.74
CA PHE A 297 11.23 -4.52 -0.49
C PHE A 297 11.36 -5.33 -1.78
N LEU A 298 10.39 -5.21 -2.69
CA LEU A 298 10.45 -5.80 -4.02
C LEU A 298 11.63 -5.25 -4.82
N VAL A 299 11.99 -3.97 -4.68
CA VAL A 299 13.16 -3.41 -5.38
C VAL A 299 14.45 -4.08 -4.92
N GLU A 300 14.66 -4.20 -3.61
CA GLU A 300 15.82 -4.92 -3.05
C GLU A 300 15.88 -6.38 -3.53
N THR A 301 14.71 -7.05 -3.52
CA THR A 301 14.58 -8.43 -3.97
C THR A 301 14.96 -8.57 -5.45
N VAL A 302 14.48 -7.65 -6.30
CA VAL A 302 14.80 -7.66 -7.73
C VAL A 302 16.27 -7.33 -7.97
N ALA A 303 16.86 -6.40 -7.21
CA ALA A 303 18.28 -6.09 -7.31
C ALA A 303 19.14 -7.34 -7.03
N LEU A 304 18.83 -8.07 -5.96
CA LEU A 304 19.54 -9.31 -5.61
C LEU A 304 19.39 -10.39 -6.68
N LYS A 305 18.17 -10.56 -7.21
CA LYS A 305 17.91 -11.50 -8.31
C LYS A 305 18.74 -11.18 -9.55
N LEU A 306 18.77 -9.91 -9.95
CA LEU A 306 19.53 -9.49 -11.13
C LEU A 306 21.04 -9.67 -10.93
N ALA A 307 21.52 -9.44 -9.71
CA ALA A 307 22.91 -9.67 -9.35
C ALA A 307 23.31 -11.15 -9.47
N ILE A 308 22.50 -12.06 -8.91
CA ILE A 308 22.72 -13.51 -8.99
C ILE A 308 22.69 -13.98 -10.45
N LYS A 309 21.71 -13.54 -11.24
CA LYS A 309 21.65 -13.89 -12.66
C LYS A 309 22.83 -13.39 -13.46
N HIS A 310 23.27 -12.14 -13.21
CA HIS A 310 24.47 -11.63 -13.84
C HIS A 310 25.69 -12.46 -13.45
N PHE A 311 25.81 -12.82 -12.18
CA PHE A 311 26.89 -13.64 -11.68
C PHE A 311 26.95 -15.02 -12.33
N ILE A 312 25.81 -15.71 -12.45
CA ILE A 312 25.72 -17.01 -13.12
C ILE A 312 26.15 -16.89 -14.58
N GLU A 313 25.73 -15.84 -15.28
CA GLU A 313 26.08 -15.62 -16.68
C GLU A 313 27.59 -15.36 -16.89
N ILE A 314 28.25 -14.62 -16.00
CA ILE A 314 29.70 -14.35 -16.14
C ILE A 314 30.58 -15.51 -15.69
N THR A 315 30.05 -16.47 -14.94
CA THR A 315 30.83 -17.59 -14.37
C THR A 315 30.61 -18.94 -15.07
N GLU A 316 29.77 -18.99 -16.12
CA GLU A 316 29.52 -20.15 -17.00
C GLU A 316 29.30 -21.52 -16.30
N VAL A 317 28.72 -21.53 -15.09
CA VAL A 317 28.13 -22.69 -14.38
C VAL A 317 29.09 -23.85 -14.05
N GLN A 318 29.73 -23.79 -12.87
CA GLN A 318 29.81 -24.82 -11.81
C GLN A 318 31.00 -24.51 -10.90
N GLY A 319 30.76 -24.38 -9.60
CA GLY A 319 31.83 -24.42 -8.59
C GLY A 319 32.50 -23.10 -8.25
N ALA A 320 31.84 -21.95 -8.43
CA ALA A 320 32.30 -20.71 -7.80
C ALA A 320 32.23 -20.88 -6.27
N GLN A 321 33.37 -21.19 -5.65
CA GLN A 321 33.47 -21.25 -4.20
C GLN A 321 33.61 -19.82 -3.65
N ASN A 322 33.06 -19.62 -2.46
CA ASN A 322 33.16 -18.40 -1.68
C ASN A 322 32.56 -17.16 -2.37
N VAL A 323 31.24 -17.19 -2.57
CA VAL A 323 30.47 -16.07 -3.12
C VAL A 323 29.77 -15.34 -1.97
N GLN A 324 30.13 -14.10 -1.73
CA GLN A 324 29.54 -13.25 -0.69
C GLN A 324 28.73 -12.13 -1.36
N LEU A 325 27.42 -12.13 -1.14
CA LEU A 325 26.52 -11.08 -1.60
C LEU A 325 26.21 -10.14 -0.44
N PHE A 326 26.28 -8.83 -0.65
CA PHE A 326 26.10 -7.81 0.38
C PHE A 326 24.96 -6.86 0.02
N THR A 327 24.08 -6.62 0.97
CA THR A 327 22.93 -5.69 0.86
C THR A 327 22.73 -4.93 2.17
N ASP A 328 22.22 -3.71 2.10
CA ASP A 328 21.80 -2.94 3.29
C ASP A 328 20.39 -3.29 3.79
N CYS A 329 19.68 -4.17 3.07
CA CYS A 329 18.35 -4.62 3.43
C CYS A 329 18.40 -5.80 4.41
N ALA A 330 18.52 -5.49 5.71
CA ALA A 330 18.50 -6.51 6.77
C ALA A 330 17.24 -7.43 6.72
N ASN A 331 16.11 -6.88 6.26
CA ASN A 331 14.87 -7.63 6.12
C ASN A 331 14.97 -8.70 5.01
N LEU A 332 15.67 -8.39 3.91
CA LEU A 332 15.88 -9.33 2.81
C LEU A 332 16.80 -10.47 3.27
N VAL A 333 17.88 -10.15 3.98
CA VAL A 333 18.80 -11.14 4.55
C VAL A 333 18.07 -12.08 5.50
N SER A 334 17.30 -11.52 6.44
CA SER A 334 16.51 -12.33 7.40
C SER A 334 15.50 -13.23 6.69
N ALA A 335 14.82 -12.72 5.66
CA ALA A 335 13.87 -13.51 4.88
C ALA A 335 14.52 -14.69 4.13
N ILE A 336 15.77 -14.54 3.68
CA ILE A 336 16.55 -15.63 3.05
C ILE A 336 16.99 -16.65 4.10
N GLU A 337 17.54 -16.19 5.22
CA GLU A 337 18.04 -17.04 6.32
C GLU A 337 16.92 -17.88 6.94
N GLU A 338 15.76 -17.27 7.19
CA GLU A 338 14.60 -17.90 7.82
C GLU A 338 13.71 -18.65 6.83
N ASN A 339 14.03 -18.61 5.52
CA ASN A 339 13.22 -19.18 4.44
C ASN A 339 11.75 -18.69 4.45
N GLU A 340 11.53 -17.42 4.81
CA GLU A 340 10.20 -16.81 4.94
C GLU A 340 9.63 -16.36 3.58
N ILE A 341 9.24 -17.32 2.73
CA ILE A 341 8.73 -17.00 1.38
C ILE A 341 7.26 -16.52 1.41
N HIS A 342 6.48 -16.97 2.39
CA HIS A 342 5.02 -16.79 2.42
C HIS A 342 4.54 -15.54 3.19
N ASN A 343 5.42 -14.81 3.87
CA ASN A 343 5.06 -13.70 4.76
C ASN A 343 5.63 -12.34 4.32
N LEU A 344 5.98 -12.23 3.04
CA LEU A 344 6.62 -11.05 2.47
C LEU A 344 5.62 -9.93 2.14
N PRO A 345 6.10 -8.66 2.02
CA PRO A 345 5.23 -7.50 1.80
C PRO A 345 4.36 -7.56 0.54
N SER A 346 4.80 -8.28 -0.51
CA SER A 346 4.05 -8.45 -1.76
C SER A 346 4.21 -9.85 -2.35
N TRP A 347 3.18 -10.35 -3.03
CA TRP A 347 3.21 -11.66 -3.70
C TRP A 347 4.28 -11.73 -4.80
N ARG A 348 4.62 -10.57 -5.41
CA ARG A 348 5.71 -10.47 -6.37
C ARG A 348 7.04 -10.74 -5.68
N ALA A 349 7.27 -10.16 -4.50
CA ALA A 349 8.47 -10.44 -3.72
C ALA A 349 8.56 -11.93 -3.36
N SER A 350 7.45 -12.56 -2.95
CA SER A 350 7.41 -14.02 -2.75
C SER A 350 7.79 -14.82 -3.99
N ARG A 351 7.31 -14.43 -5.18
CA ARG A 351 7.67 -15.11 -6.43
C ARG A 351 9.15 -14.96 -6.77
N GLU A 352 9.70 -13.75 -6.61
CA GLU A 352 11.12 -13.51 -6.88
C GLU A 352 12.02 -14.24 -5.87
N MET A 353 11.63 -14.29 -4.60
CA MET A 353 12.34 -15.01 -3.54
C MET A 353 12.44 -16.52 -3.81
N VAL A 354 11.37 -17.16 -4.32
CA VAL A 354 11.45 -18.58 -4.75
C VAL A 354 12.55 -18.77 -5.80
N THR A 355 12.67 -17.82 -6.73
CA THR A 355 13.70 -17.88 -7.79
C THR A 355 15.09 -17.68 -7.19
N ILE A 356 15.26 -16.69 -6.31
CA ILE A 356 16.52 -16.41 -5.62
C ILE A 356 16.98 -17.61 -4.81
N THR A 357 16.10 -18.26 -4.05
CA THR A 357 16.45 -19.44 -3.26
C THR A 357 16.92 -20.60 -4.15
N ALA A 358 16.28 -20.80 -5.31
CA ALA A 358 16.71 -21.81 -6.28
C ALA A 358 18.07 -21.46 -6.91
N ASP A 359 18.25 -20.21 -7.36
CA ASP A 359 19.50 -19.74 -7.97
C ASP A 359 20.67 -19.81 -6.96
N LEU A 360 20.44 -19.48 -5.67
CA LEU A 360 21.44 -19.63 -4.61
C LEU A 360 21.80 -21.10 -4.34
N GLN A 361 20.85 -22.02 -4.44
CA GLN A 361 21.12 -23.46 -4.33
C GLN A 361 21.96 -23.97 -5.52
N GLU A 362 21.72 -23.45 -6.73
CA GLU A 362 22.51 -23.78 -7.93
C GLU A 362 23.96 -23.32 -7.83
N LEU A 363 24.22 -22.18 -7.19
CA LEU A 363 25.57 -21.70 -6.88
C LEU A 363 26.32 -22.60 -5.87
N GLY A 364 25.65 -23.57 -5.25
CA GLY A 364 26.21 -24.47 -4.24
C GLY A 364 26.34 -23.82 -2.86
N GLY A 365 26.67 -24.60 -1.83
CA GLY A 365 26.78 -24.13 -0.43
C GLY A 365 27.85 -23.06 -0.14
N GLY A 366 28.51 -22.53 -1.18
CA GLY A 366 29.50 -21.46 -1.11
C GLY A 366 28.93 -20.04 -1.27
N ALA A 367 27.67 -19.88 -1.69
CA ALA A 367 27.03 -18.56 -1.81
C ALA A 367 26.26 -18.16 -0.54
N ARG A 368 26.57 -16.99 0.03
CA ARG A 368 25.91 -16.46 1.22
C ARG A 368 25.59 -14.98 1.06
N VAL A 369 24.43 -14.58 1.59
CA VAL A 369 23.97 -13.18 1.59
C VAL A 369 24.20 -12.60 2.98
N PHE A 370 24.88 -11.46 3.05
CA PHE A 370 25.23 -10.76 4.27
C PHE A 370 24.60 -9.37 4.30
N HIS A 371 24.25 -8.95 5.50
CA HIS A 371 23.86 -7.56 5.74
C HIS A 371 25.10 -6.69 5.91
N MET A 372 25.18 -5.60 5.16
CA MET A 372 26.23 -4.59 5.24
C MET A 372 25.60 -3.23 5.41
N ASN A 373 26.20 -2.33 6.18
CA ASN A 373 25.65 -0.99 6.31
C ASN A 373 25.66 -0.25 4.94
N ARG A 374 24.81 0.76 4.79
CA ARG A 374 24.70 1.52 3.54
C ARG A 374 26.02 2.12 3.04
N ARG A 375 26.96 2.44 3.96
CA ARG A 375 28.27 2.96 3.58
C ARG A 375 29.14 1.92 2.87
N GLY A 376 28.96 0.63 3.17
CA GLY A 376 29.70 -0.46 2.53
C GLY A 376 29.14 -0.89 1.17
N VAL A 377 27.91 -0.50 0.83
CA VAL A 377 27.28 -0.73 -0.48
C VAL A 377 27.05 0.59 -1.24
N GLN A 378 27.90 1.59 -1.00
CA GLN A 378 27.64 2.96 -1.44
C GLN A 378 27.67 3.13 -2.96
N GLY A 379 28.54 2.40 -3.67
CA GLY A 379 28.60 2.42 -5.13
C GLY A 379 27.34 1.83 -5.76
N ALA A 380 26.89 0.66 -5.26
CA ALA A 380 25.60 0.07 -5.68
C ALA A 380 24.44 1.03 -5.38
N HIS A 381 24.44 1.68 -4.21
CA HIS A 381 23.42 2.64 -3.82
C HIS A 381 23.31 3.84 -4.78
N ASN A 382 24.44 4.41 -5.16
CA ASN A 382 24.48 5.56 -6.06
C ASN A 382 24.02 5.18 -7.48
N LEU A 383 24.41 3.99 -7.96
CA LEU A 383 23.96 3.47 -9.25
C LEU A 383 22.45 3.17 -9.26
N ALA A 384 21.90 2.60 -8.19
CA ALA A 384 20.47 2.33 -8.07
C ALA A 384 19.66 3.65 -8.08
N ASN A 385 20.12 4.68 -7.37
CA ASN A 385 19.50 6.02 -7.43
C ASN A 385 19.57 6.65 -8.84
N HIS A 386 20.67 6.48 -9.54
CA HIS A 386 20.80 6.95 -10.92
C HIS A 386 19.82 6.21 -11.84
N ALA A 387 19.78 4.88 -11.76
CA ALA A 387 18.85 4.06 -12.54
C ALA A 387 17.37 4.35 -12.22
N ARG A 388 17.03 4.79 -11.01
CA ARG A 388 15.66 5.22 -10.69
C ARG A 388 15.28 6.51 -11.40
N THR A 389 16.22 7.45 -11.54
CA THR A 389 15.94 8.79 -12.07
C THR A 389 16.12 8.90 -13.58
N VAL A 390 16.95 8.04 -14.17
CA VAL A 390 17.24 8.02 -15.61
C VAL A 390 16.91 6.62 -16.17
N PRO A 391 15.98 6.50 -17.15
CA PRO A 391 15.69 5.24 -17.81
C PRO A 391 16.95 4.61 -18.42
N ILE A 392 17.36 3.48 -17.87
CA ILE A 392 18.60 2.78 -18.24
C ILE A 392 18.43 1.27 -18.07
N SER A 393 19.13 0.52 -18.91
CA SER A 393 19.31 -0.91 -18.76
C SER A 393 20.71 -1.23 -19.24
N TYR A 394 21.61 -1.49 -18.30
CA TYR A 394 23.00 -1.79 -18.57
C TYR A 394 23.46 -3.01 -17.78
N LYS A 395 24.25 -3.85 -18.44
CA LYS A 395 24.86 -5.04 -17.88
C LYS A 395 26.13 -5.31 -18.67
N GLY A 396 27.28 -5.35 -18.00
CA GLY A 396 28.55 -5.62 -18.66
C GLY A 396 29.76 -5.23 -17.82
N VAL A 397 30.92 -5.18 -18.49
CA VAL A 397 32.21 -4.75 -17.92
C VAL A 397 32.13 -3.27 -17.55
N PRO A 398 32.72 -2.82 -16.43
CA PRO A 398 32.74 -1.40 -16.06
C PRO A 398 33.28 -0.51 -17.19
N ASP A 399 32.44 0.34 -17.80
CA ASP A 399 32.88 1.42 -18.67
C ASP A 399 32.69 2.76 -17.94
N LEU A 400 33.78 3.22 -17.33
CA LEU A 400 33.81 4.46 -16.55
C LEU A 400 33.48 5.70 -17.40
N ASN A 401 33.53 5.62 -18.73
CA ASN A 401 33.18 6.74 -19.61
C ASN A 401 31.66 6.94 -19.73
N LEU A 402 30.85 5.92 -19.42
CA LEU A 402 29.39 6.02 -19.50
C LEU A 402 28.79 6.85 -18.36
N TRP A 403 29.43 6.92 -17.19
CA TRP A 403 28.94 7.68 -16.03
C TRP A 403 30.05 8.42 -15.27
N PRO A 404 30.61 9.51 -15.85
CA PRO A 404 31.71 10.25 -15.25
C PRO A 404 31.40 10.77 -13.83
N HIS A 405 30.15 11.16 -13.57
CA HIS A 405 29.69 11.65 -12.27
C HIS A 405 29.58 10.57 -11.19
N LEU A 406 29.58 9.29 -11.57
CA LEU A 406 29.48 8.15 -10.64
C LEU A 406 30.83 7.46 -10.40
N GLN A 407 31.90 7.86 -11.09
CA GLN A 407 33.24 7.29 -10.92
C GLN A 407 33.71 7.34 -9.46
N HIS A 408 33.51 8.46 -8.77
CA HIS A 408 33.84 8.58 -7.35
C HIS A 408 33.10 7.56 -6.46
N SER A 409 31.90 7.12 -6.88
CA SER A 409 31.11 6.15 -6.12
C SER A 409 31.66 4.73 -6.25
N LEU A 410 32.21 4.38 -7.42
CA LEU A 410 32.85 3.09 -7.67
C LEU A 410 34.19 2.98 -6.93
N VAL A 411 34.92 4.09 -6.86
CA VAL A 411 36.21 4.20 -6.15
C VAL A 411 36.05 4.00 -4.63
N LEU A 412 34.91 4.36 -4.03
CA LEU A 412 34.67 4.15 -2.60
C LEU A 412 34.59 2.67 -2.25
N ASP A 413 33.94 1.87 -3.09
CA ASP A 413 33.78 0.43 -2.87
C ASP A 413 35.10 -0.33 -3.17
N GLU A 414 35.90 0.14 -4.15
CA GLU A 414 37.26 -0.40 -4.37
C GLU A 414 38.20 -0.14 -3.18
N HIS A 415 38.18 1.06 -2.58
CA HIS A 415 38.96 1.37 -1.39
C HIS A 415 38.53 0.53 -0.18
N PHE A 416 37.25 0.18 -0.06
CA PHE A 416 36.79 -0.73 0.99
C PHE A 416 37.50 -2.09 0.87
N PHE A 417 37.56 -2.67 -0.32
CA PHE A 417 38.29 -3.93 -0.53
C PHE A 417 39.82 -3.79 -0.39
N GLN A 418 40.40 -2.64 -0.76
CA GLN A 418 41.84 -2.37 -0.51
C GLN A 418 42.17 -2.22 0.98
N GLN A 419 41.33 -1.53 1.76
CA GLN A 419 41.52 -1.43 3.22
C GLN A 419 41.37 -2.77 3.92
N VAL A 420 40.49 -3.64 3.41
CA VAL A 420 40.38 -5.04 3.85
C VAL A 420 41.61 -5.87 3.45
N GLN A 421 42.23 -5.60 2.30
CA GLN A 421 43.50 -6.24 1.89
C GLN A 421 44.67 -5.87 2.81
N GLU A 422 44.73 -4.63 3.33
CA GLU A 422 45.82 -4.14 4.18
C GLU A 422 45.67 -4.50 5.67
N ALA A 423 44.50 -4.95 6.11
CA ALA A 423 44.29 -5.35 7.50
C ALA A 423 44.94 -6.72 7.81
N PRO A 424 45.77 -6.83 8.89
CA PRO A 424 46.30 -8.13 9.30
C PRO A 424 45.17 -9.07 9.76
N PRO A 425 45.33 -10.40 9.59
CA PRO A 425 44.30 -11.39 9.87
C PRO A 425 43.82 -11.38 11.32
#